data_AF-A0A8S9XTL7-F1
#
_entry.id   AF-A0A8S9XTL7-F1
#
_cell.length_a   1.000
_cell.length_b   1.000
_cell.length_c   1.000
_cell.angle_alpha   90.00
_cell.angle_beta   90.00
_cell.angle_gamma   90.00
#
_symmetry.space_group_name_H-M   'P 1'
#
loop_
_entity.id
_entity.type
_entity.pdbx_description
1 polymer ?
#
loop_
_entity_poly.entity_id
_entity_poly.type
_entity_poly.pdbx_seq_one_letter_code
_entity_poly.pdbx_strand_id
1 'polypeptide(L)' 'MCLAMPSRFSPQPLASTWFGETDVTSPLSQKLSKKLNKPVILSLNILDQHAVPHVEQALFNHIKNNPQHY' A
#
# COMPACT_ATOMS: atom_id res chain seq x y z
N MET A 1 9.30 -1.45 5.33
CA MET A 1 8.23 -2.46 5.15
C MET A 1 7.04 -2.08 6.03
N CYS A 2 5.82 -2.21 5.50
CA CYS A 2 4.60 -1.82 6.19
C CYS A 2 3.49 -2.88 5.97
N LEU A 3 2.73 -3.20 7.02
CA LEU A 3 1.50 -3.97 6.93
C LEU A 3 0.31 -3.00 7.02
N ALA A 4 -0.67 -3.16 6.13
CA ALA A 4 -1.97 -2.51 6.23
C ALA A 4 -3.10 -3.54 6.20
N MET A 5 -4.16 -3.32 6.99
CA MET A 5 -5.32 -4.21 7.01
C MET A 5 -6.63 -3.44 7.18
N PRO A 6 -7.73 -3.93 6.56
CA PRO A 6 -9.04 -3.30 6.73
C PRO A 6 -9.51 -3.45 8.17
N SER A 7 -10.10 -2.38 8.72
CA SER A 7 -10.73 -2.38 10.03
C SER A 7 -12.24 -2.45 9.88
N ARG A 8 -12.92 -3.19 10.77
CA ARG A 8 -14.38 -3.14 10.88
C ARG A 8 -14.87 -1.91 11.63
N PHE A 9 -13.97 -1.22 12.35
CA PHE A 9 -14.28 -0.09 13.21
C PHE A 9 -13.95 1.26 12.58
N SER A 10 -13.18 1.27 11.49
CA SER A 10 -12.78 2.48 10.77
C SER A 10 -12.84 2.25 9.27
N PRO A 11 -13.35 3.22 8.48
CA PRO A 11 -13.32 3.16 7.02
C PRO A 11 -11.90 3.27 6.44
N GLN A 12 -10.91 3.65 7.26
CA GLN A 12 -9.52 3.72 6.87
C GLN A 12 -8.76 2.48 7.39
N PRO A 13 -8.04 1.75 6.52
CA PRO A 13 -7.21 0.63 6.96
C PRO A 13 -6.18 1.05 8.00
N LEU A 14 -5.95 0.19 8.99
CA LEU A 14 -4.88 0.37 9.96
C LEU A 14 -3.56 -0.01 9.31
N ALA A 15 -2.50 0.77 9.57
CA ALA A 15 -1.17 0.48 9.06
C ALA A 15 -0.12 0.51 10.17
N SER A 16 0.87 -0.36 10.05
CA SER A 16 2.00 -0.48 10.97
C SER A 16 3.30 -0.63 10.18
N THR A 17 4.29 0.19 10.50
CA THR A 17 5.64 0.13 9.93
C THR A 17 6.52 -0.75 10.80
N TRP A 18 7.19 -1.75 10.20
CA TRP A 18 7.98 -2.72 10.96
C TRP A 18 9.47 -2.37 11.06
N PHE A 19 10.00 -1.53 10.17
CA PHE A 19 11.44 -1.21 10.11
C PHE A 19 11.68 0.31 10.05
N GLY A 20 11.29 1.02 11.09
CA GLY A 20 11.42 2.48 11.18
C GLY A 20 10.32 3.25 10.43
N GLU A 21 10.14 4.52 10.81
CA GLU A 21 9.18 5.43 10.18
C GLU A 21 9.68 5.81 8.78
N THR A 22 9.00 5.28 7.77
CA THR A 22 9.15 5.76 6.39
C THR A 22 7.81 6.37 5.99
N ASP A 23 7.76 7.70 5.90
CA ASP A 23 6.52 8.50 5.73
C ASP A 23 5.64 8.04 4.57
N VAL A 24 6.24 7.45 3.54
CA VAL A 24 5.55 7.09 2.28
C VAL A 24 4.95 5.68 2.27
N THR A 25 5.42 4.77 3.15
CA THR A 25 5.00 3.36 3.07
C THR A 25 3.63 3.10 3.68
N SER A 26 3.28 3.84 4.73
CA SER A 26 1.99 3.72 5.43
C SER A 26 0.80 4.21 4.57
N PRO A 27 0.85 5.40 3.93
CA PRO A 27 -0.25 5.84 3.08
C PRO A 27 -0.51 4.92 1.87
N LEU A 28 0.54 4.43 1.22
CA LEU A 28 0.42 3.57 0.05
C LEU A 28 -0.14 2.18 0.42
N SER A 29 0.32 1.59 1.52
CA SER A 29 -0.19 0.29 2.00
C SER A 29 -1.67 0.38 2.40
N GLN A 30 -2.08 1.47 3.06
CA GLN A 30 -3.50 1.72 3.38
C GLN A 30 -4.36 1.82 2.11
N LYS A 31 -3.94 2.59 1.10
CA LYS A 31 -4.69 2.70 -0.16
C LYS A 31 -4.84 1.34 -0.85
N LEU A 32 -3.78 0.53 -0.87
CA LEU A 32 -3.81 -0.82 -1.44
C LEU A 32 -4.76 -1.74 -0.68
N SER A 33 -4.64 -1.76 0.65
CA SER A 33 -5.53 -2.56 1.51
C SER A 33 -6.99 -2.16 1.34
N LYS A 34 -7.27 -0.86 1.19
CA LYS A 34 -8.61 -0.34 0.90
C LYS A 34 -9.14 -0.80 -0.46
N LYS A 35 -8.31 -0.74 -1.51
CA LYS A 35 -8.72 -1.12 -2.87
C LYS A 35 -8.94 -2.62 -3.01
N LEU A 36 -8.11 -3.44 -2.36
CA LEU A 36 -8.19 -4.90 -2.42
C LEU A 36 -9.14 -5.50 -1.37
N ASN A 37 -9.53 -4.71 -0.35
CA ASN A 37 -10.28 -5.15 0.82
C ASN A 37 -9.65 -6.38 1.51
N LYS A 38 -8.31 -6.40 1.57
CA LYS A 38 -7.50 -7.49 2.13
C LYS A 38 -6.31 -6.91 2.91
N PRO A 39 -5.71 -7.67 3.85
CA PRO A 39 -4.41 -7.33 4.41
C PRO A 39 -3.33 -7.26 3.31
N VAL A 40 -2.48 -6.24 3.35
CA VAL A 40 -1.42 -5.98 2.38
C VAL A 40 -0.10 -5.75 3.11
N ILE A 41 0.93 -6.50 2.71
CA ILE A 41 2.32 -6.24 3.12
C ILE A 41 3.02 -5.54 1.98
N LEU A 42 3.56 -4.35 2.24
CA LEU A 42 4.29 -3.54 1.28
C LEU A 42 5.75 -3.41 1.70
N SER A 43 6.65 -3.85 0.82
CA SER A 43 8.08 -3.59 0.92
C SER A 43 8.49 -2.61 -0.20
N LEU A 44 8.62 -1.33 0.16
CA LEU A 44 9.01 -0.28 -0.77
C LEU A 44 10.49 0.03 -0.58
N ASN A 45 11.32 -0.42 -1.53
CA ASN A 45 12.77 -0.23 -1.51
C ASN A 45 13.19 0.77 -2.60
N ILE A 46 12.51 1.93 -2.65
CA ILE A 46 12.77 2.98 -3.62
C ILE A 46 13.62 4.06 -2.93
N LEU A 47 14.75 4.41 -3.53
CA LEU A 47 15.65 5.46 -3.04
C LEU A 47 15.14 6.87 -3.41
N ASP A 48 14.54 7.00 -4.60
CA ASP A 48 13.98 8.25 -5.09
C ASP A 48 12.50 8.41 -4.70
N GLN A 49 12.23 9.32 -3.75
CA GLN A 49 10.87 9.59 -3.28
C GLN A 49 9.97 10.21 -4.37
N HIS A 50 10.53 10.88 -5.37
CA HIS A 50 9.76 11.45 -6.48
C HIS A 50 9.21 10.38 -7.43
N ALA A 51 9.80 9.18 -7.43
CA ALA A 51 9.31 8.05 -8.21
C ALA A 51 8.10 7.34 -7.58
N VAL A 52 7.84 7.54 -6.28
CA VAL A 52 6.78 6.82 -5.55
C VAL A 52 5.38 7.03 -6.14
N PRO A 53 4.95 8.25 -6.54
CA PRO A 53 3.65 8.43 -7.18
C PRO A 53 3.51 7.70 -8.53
N HIS A 54 4.60 7.61 -9.30
CA HIS A 54 4.62 6.88 -10.57
C HIS A 54 4.50 5.37 -10.34
N VAL A 55 5.19 4.84 -9.33
CA VAL A 55 5.06 3.43 -8.93
C VAL A 55 3.67 3.12 -8.40
N GLU A 56 3.09 4.00 -7.59
CA GLU A 56 1.70 3.89 -7.16
C GLU A 56 0.76 3.81 -8.38
N GLN A 57 0.85 4.75 -9.31
CA GLN A 57 -0.01 4.76 -10.50
C GLN A 57 0.14 3.48 -11.35
N ALA A 58 1.38 3.05 -11.61
CA ALA A 58 1.65 1.83 -12.36
C ALA A 58 1.08 0.58 -11.68
N LEU A 59 1.25 0.47 -10.35
CA LEU A 59 0.72 -0.65 -9.57
C LEU A 59 -0.81 -0.66 -9.59
N PHE A 60 -1.46 0.49 -9.42
CA PHE A 60 -2.93 0.58 -9.44
C PHE A 60 -3.52 0.24 -10.81
N ASN A 61 -2.82 0.60 -11.90
CA ASN A 61 -3.17 0.21 -13.27
C ASN A 61 -2.99 -1.30 -13.48
N HIS A 62 -1.90 -1.88 -12.99
CA HIS A 62 -1.65 -3.31 -13.10
C HIS A 62 -2.71 -4.13 -12.35
N ILE A 63 -3.08 -3.72 -11.13
CA ILE A 63 -4.17 -4.33 -10.34
C ILE A 63 -5.50 -4.24 -11.10
N LYS A 64 -5.77 -3.09 -11.74
CA LYS A 64 -7.02 -2.90 -12.50
C LYS A 64 -7.09 -3.83 -13.73
N ASN A 65 -5.96 -4.03 -14.40
CA ASN A 65 -5.88 -4.85 -15.60
C ASN A 65 -5.78 -6.36 -15.29
N ASN A 66 -5.26 -6.72 -14.11
CA ASN A 66 -5.04 -8.11 -13.72
C ASN A 66 -5.56 -8.41 -12.29
N PRO A 67 -6.87 -8.26 -12.04
CA PRO A 67 -7.43 -8.41 -10.69
C PRO A 67 -7.25 -9.83 -10.11
N GLN A 68 -7.13 -10.86 -10.95
CA GLN A 68 -6.95 -12.26 -10.52
C GLN A 68 -5.64 -12.53 -9.78
N HIS A 69 -4.66 -11.62 -9.84
CA HIS A 69 -3.36 -11.79 -9.20
C HIS A 69 -3.25 -11.10 -7.82
N TYR A 70 -4.31 -10.41 -7.36
CA TYR A 70 -4.30 -9.58 -6.14
C TYR A 70 -5.54 -9.81 -5.25
#